data_AF-A0A643F5J5-F1
#
_entry.id   AF-A0A643F5J5-F1
#
_cell.length_a   1.000
_cell.length_b   1.000
_cell.length_c   1.000
_cell.angle_alpha   90.00
_cell.angle_beta   90.00
_cell.angle_gamma   90.00
#
_symmetry.space_group_name_H-M   'P 1'
#
loop_
_entity.id
_entity.type
_entity.pdbx_description
1 polymer ?
#
loop_
_entity_poly.entity_id
_entity_poly.type
_entity_poly.pdbx_seq_one_letter_code
_entity_poly.pdbx_strand_id
1 'polypeptide(L)'
;MTNSRLKSFIDRVLRLKEEEDTIKADIREVYAEMKGEGYDKTAAGQLVAYLRKVEKKGREEIEAANTIFDLYLNEYENGTALATHTHEQKSREERAKQRTSEAMDDNKAFSAELAAAGLISEESHQENIRLSDGIAQKFGAGVINEDPNSSVDPQAPAHTADDKSRSAEEFADRPTEQGGGDD
;
A
#
# COMPACT_ATOMS: atom_id res chain seq x y z
N MET A 1 41.29 -63.74 19.49
CA MET A 1 40.82 -63.20 18.19
C MET A 1 39.80 -62.11 18.46
N THR A 2 40.13 -60.82 18.33
CA THR A 2 39.13 -59.72 18.26
C THR A 2 39.75 -58.31 18.11
N ASN A 3 41.03 -58.10 18.40
CA ASN A 3 41.61 -56.74 18.38
C ASN A 3 41.77 -56.15 16.96
N SER A 4 42.05 -56.98 15.94
CA SER A 4 42.23 -56.51 14.55
C SER A 4 40.93 -56.10 13.85
N ARG A 5 39.78 -56.72 14.20
CA ARG A 5 38.50 -56.44 13.55
C ARG A 5 37.95 -55.06 13.94
N LEU A 6 38.04 -54.71 15.23
CA LEU A 6 37.66 -53.38 15.71
C LEU A 6 38.54 -52.29 15.08
N LYS A 7 39.86 -52.51 15.04
CA LYS A 7 40.80 -51.60 14.36
C LYS A 7 40.43 -51.41 12.89
N SER A 8 40.13 -52.49 12.15
CA SER A 8 39.70 -52.40 10.75
C SER A 8 38.41 -51.59 10.56
N PHE A 9 37.41 -51.75 11.45
CA PHE A 9 36.20 -50.93 11.40
C PHE A 9 36.50 -49.44 11.65
N ILE A 10 37.29 -49.12 12.67
CA ILE A 10 37.66 -47.75 13.02
C ILE A 10 38.45 -47.10 11.88
N ASP A 11 39.48 -47.77 11.36
CA ASP A 11 40.32 -47.25 10.29
C ASP A 11 39.49 -46.96 9.02
N ARG A 12 38.48 -47.79 8.70
CA ARG A 12 37.53 -47.55 7.59
C ARG A 12 36.64 -46.34 7.84
N VAL A 13 36.14 -46.16 9.07
CA VAL A 13 35.31 -45.01 9.43
C VAL A 13 36.11 -43.70 9.38
N LEU A 14 37.35 -43.71 9.88
CA LEU A 14 38.22 -42.54 9.83
C LEU A 14 38.51 -42.10 8.40
N ARG A 15 38.82 -43.05 7.51
CA ARG A 15 38.98 -42.76 6.08
C ARG A 15 37.71 -42.17 5.46
N LEU A 16 36.54 -42.72 5.76
CA LEU A 16 35.25 -42.18 5.27
C LEU A 16 34.96 -40.78 5.85
N LYS A 17 35.41 -40.50 7.08
CA LYS A 17 35.25 -39.17 7.70
C LYS A 17 36.14 -38.12 7.05
N GLU A 18 37.37 -38.49 6.71
CA GLU A 18 38.28 -37.62 5.95
C GLU A 18 37.72 -37.30 4.55
N GLU A 19 37.19 -38.31 3.85
CA GLU A 19 36.48 -38.12 2.58
C GLU A 19 35.24 -37.21 2.75
N GLU A 20 34.43 -37.43 3.79
CA GLU A 20 33.26 -36.60 4.11
C GLU A 20 33.65 -35.14 4.38
N ASP A 21 34.74 -34.91 5.11
CA ASP A 21 35.20 -33.56 5.45
C ASP A 21 35.75 -32.82 4.22
N THR A 22 36.41 -33.53 3.31
CA THR A 22 36.84 -33.01 2.01
C THR A 22 35.62 -32.59 1.18
N ILE A 23 34.64 -33.49 1.02
CA ILE A 23 33.39 -33.19 0.28
C ILE A 23 32.64 -32.00 0.90
N LYS A 24 32.61 -31.91 2.24
CA LYS A 24 31.99 -30.76 2.92
C LYS A 24 32.75 -29.47 2.66
N ALA A 25 34.08 -29.50 2.57
CA ALA A 25 34.87 -28.33 2.21
C ALA A 25 34.51 -27.86 0.80
N ASP A 26 34.50 -28.78 -0.18
CA ASP A 26 34.14 -28.48 -1.57
C ASP A 26 32.72 -27.88 -1.67
N ILE A 27 31.75 -28.47 -0.97
CA ILE A 27 30.38 -27.94 -0.93
C ILE A 27 30.36 -26.50 -0.39
N ARG A 28 31.15 -26.20 0.65
CA ARG A 28 31.22 -24.84 1.20
C ARG A 28 31.85 -23.85 0.23
N GLU A 29 32.86 -24.27 -0.52
CA GLU A 29 33.53 -23.46 -1.55
C GLU A 29 32.56 -23.12 -2.68
N VAL A 30 31.80 -24.09 -3.20
CA VAL A 30 30.76 -23.85 -4.22
C VAL A 30 29.73 -22.83 -3.72
N TYR A 31 29.23 -22.99 -2.49
CA TYR A 31 28.31 -22.00 -1.93
C TYR A 31 28.94 -20.62 -1.70
N ALA A 32 30.26 -20.54 -1.51
CA ALA A 32 30.97 -19.28 -1.38
C ALA A 32 31.15 -18.60 -2.74
N GLU A 33 31.45 -19.37 -3.79
CA GLU A 33 31.49 -18.92 -5.18
C GLU A 33 30.13 -18.36 -5.62
N MET A 34 29.05 -19.11 -5.40
CA MET A 34 27.68 -18.65 -5.65
C MET A 34 27.36 -17.31 -4.97
N LYS A 35 27.84 -17.14 -3.73
CA LYS A 35 27.67 -15.87 -3.00
C LYS A 35 28.47 -14.74 -3.64
N GLY A 36 29.68 -15.02 -4.13
CA GLY A 36 30.51 -14.07 -4.87
C GLY A 36 29.85 -13.60 -6.17
N GLU A 37 29.08 -14.48 -6.82
CA GLU A 37 28.28 -14.17 -8.01
C GLU A 37 26.96 -13.42 -7.70
N GLY A 38 26.59 -13.30 -6.42
CA GLY A 38 25.40 -12.58 -5.98
C GLY A 38 24.17 -13.45 -5.70
N TYR A 39 24.29 -14.78 -5.69
CA TYR A 39 23.20 -15.68 -5.31
C TYR A 39 23.01 -15.76 -3.79
N ASP A 40 21.76 -15.95 -3.35
CA ASP A 40 21.44 -16.21 -1.94
C ASP A 40 21.76 -17.67 -1.57
N LYS A 41 22.78 -17.84 -0.72
CA LYS A 41 23.22 -19.16 -0.21
C LYS A 41 22.12 -19.92 0.56
N THR A 42 21.25 -19.21 1.27
CA THR A 42 20.16 -19.79 2.05
C THR A 42 19.09 -20.36 1.12
N ALA A 43 18.66 -19.57 0.14
CA ALA A 43 17.69 -20.00 -0.87
C ALA A 43 18.24 -21.17 -1.70
N ALA A 44 19.51 -21.11 -2.10
CA ALA A 44 20.18 -22.22 -2.78
C ALA A 44 20.21 -23.49 -1.93
N GLY A 45 20.47 -23.38 -0.63
CA GLY A 45 20.43 -24.50 0.31
C GLY A 45 19.04 -25.14 0.42
N GLN A 46 17.98 -24.32 0.44
CA GLN A 46 16.60 -24.79 0.41
C GLN A 46 16.30 -25.53 -0.90
N LEU A 47 16.74 -25.00 -2.05
CA LEU A 47 16.59 -25.64 -3.35
C LEU A 47 17.29 -27.00 -3.41
N VAL A 48 18.53 -27.10 -2.93
CA VAL A 48 19.26 -28.39 -2.88
C VAL A 48 18.52 -29.40 -1.99
N ALA A 49 18.04 -28.98 -0.82
CA ALA A 49 17.26 -29.86 0.06
C ALA A 49 15.97 -30.35 -0.60
N TYR A 50 15.26 -29.45 -1.29
CA TYR A 50 14.06 -29.77 -2.07
C TYR A 50 14.36 -30.79 -3.18
N LEU A 51 15.39 -30.55 -4.01
CA LEU A 51 15.76 -31.45 -5.10
C LEU A 51 16.16 -32.84 -4.60
N ARG A 52 16.89 -32.93 -3.48
CA ARG A 52 17.21 -34.23 -2.84
C ARG A 52 15.98 -34.96 -2.31
N LYS A 53 14.94 -34.22 -1.91
CA LYS A 53 13.67 -34.80 -1.47
C LYS A 53 12.89 -35.34 -2.68
N VAL A 54 12.87 -34.58 -3.77
CA VAL A 54 12.27 -34.98 -5.06
C VAL A 54 12.94 -36.25 -5.60
N GLU A 55 14.27 -36.33 -5.57
CA GLU A 55 15.01 -37.52 -6.02
C GLU A 55 14.62 -38.78 -5.22
N LYS A 56 14.39 -38.63 -3.90
CA LYS A 56 14.06 -39.76 -3.01
C LYS A 56 12.60 -40.21 -3.07
N LYS A 57 11.68 -39.28 -3.26
CA LYS A 57 10.22 -39.50 -3.16
C LYS A 57 9.49 -39.47 -4.51
N GLY A 58 10.16 -39.01 -5.56
CA GLY A 58 9.54 -38.76 -6.84
C GLY A 58 8.89 -37.37 -6.90
N ARG A 59 8.91 -36.78 -8.09
CA ARG A 59 8.40 -35.42 -8.34
C ARG A 59 6.89 -35.33 -8.09
N GLU A 60 6.14 -36.34 -8.54
CA GLU A 60 4.68 -36.41 -8.40
C GLU A 60 4.24 -36.41 -6.92
N GLU A 61 4.90 -37.19 -6.06
CA GLU A 61 4.57 -37.24 -4.61
C GLU A 61 4.81 -35.87 -3.95
N ILE A 62 5.89 -35.18 -4.33
CA ILE A 62 6.24 -33.87 -3.79
C ILE A 62 5.29 -32.78 -4.28
N GLU A 63 4.94 -32.78 -5.57
CA GLU A 63 3.99 -31.82 -6.14
C GLU A 63 2.60 -32.00 -5.54
N ALA A 64 2.14 -33.24 -5.34
CA ALA A 64 0.89 -33.51 -4.64
C ALA A 64 0.91 -32.99 -3.20
N ALA A 65 2.01 -33.23 -2.47
CA ALA A 65 2.16 -32.72 -1.10
C ALA A 65 2.19 -31.18 -1.03
N ASN A 66 2.86 -30.52 -1.97
CA ASN A 66 2.89 -29.06 -2.06
C ASN A 66 1.51 -28.49 -2.41
N THR A 67 0.77 -29.13 -3.32
CA THR A 67 -0.60 -28.72 -3.67
C THR A 67 -1.52 -28.71 -2.44
N ILE A 68 -1.40 -29.74 -1.58
CA ILE A 68 -2.16 -29.82 -0.33
C ILE A 68 -1.69 -28.74 0.66
N PHE A 69 -0.37 -28.50 0.74
CA PHE A 69 0.18 -27.44 1.59
C PHE A 69 -0.32 -26.06 1.18
N ASP A 70 -0.29 -25.74 -0.13
CA ASP A 70 -0.74 -24.46 -0.66
C ASP A 70 -2.23 -24.24 -0.41
N LEU A 71 -3.05 -25.30 -0.53
CA LEU A 71 -4.46 -25.27 -0.15
C LEU A 71 -4.63 -24.93 1.33
N TYR A 72 -3.91 -25.61 2.22
CA TYR A 72 -4.00 -25.36 3.67
C TYR A 72 -3.47 -23.98 4.06
N LEU A 73 -2.41 -23.50 3.41
CA LEU A 73 -1.90 -22.14 3.62
C LEU A 73 -2.95 -21.11 3.21
N ASN A 74 -3.55 -21.29 2.04
CA ASN A 74 -4.62 -20.44 1.54
C ASN A 74 -5.84 -20.43 2.49
N GLU A 75 -6.29 -21.61 2.95
CA GLU A 75 -7.37 -21.72 3.92
C GLU A 75 -7.01 -21.09 5.27
N TYR A 76 -5.77 -21.19 5.72
CA TYR A 76 -5.30 -20.54 6.96
C TYR A 76 -5.32 -19.01 6.83
N GLU A 77 -4.80 -18.48 5.73
CA GLU A 77 -4.78 -17.04 5.45
C GLU A 77 -6.20 -16.48 5.26
N ASN A 78 -7.10 -17.23 4.62
CA ASN A 78 -8.49 -16.82 4.40
C ASN A 78 -9.39 -17.07 5.61
N GLY A 79 -9.14 -18.13 6.38
CA GLY A 79 -9.84 -18.46 7.62
C GLY A 79 -9.46 -17.58 8.79
N THR A 80 -8.33 -16.87 8.69
CA THR A 80 -7.94 -15.76 9.58
C THR A 80 -8.47 -14.41 9.09
N ALA A 81 -9.54 -14.40 8.27
CA ALA A 81 -10.37 -13.22 8.04
C ALA A 81 -11.21 -12.84 9.29
N LEU A 82 -10.56 -12.68 10.45
CA LEU A 82 -11.01 -11.75 11.47
C LEU A 82 -10.67 -10.34 10.96
N ALA A 83 -11.51 -9.82 10.06
CA ALA A 83 -11.57 -8.42 9.64
C ALA A 83 -10.22 -7.69 9.55
N THR A 84 -9.30 -8.14 8.70
CA THR A 84 -8.32 -7.21 8.13
C THR A 84 -9.04 -6.44 7.02
N HIS A 85 -9.73 -5.37 7.41
CA HIS A 85 -9.66 -4.19 6.56
C HIS A 85 -8.18 -3.97 6.29
N THR A 86 -7.75 -4.16 5.04
CA THR A 86 -6.57 -3.50 4.50
C THR A 86 -6.84 -2.01 4.70
N HIS A 87 -6.47 -1.49 5.86
CA HIS A 87 -6.27 -0.06 6.02
C HIS A 87 -5.03 0.24 5.19
N GLU A 88 -5.24 0.45 3.88
CA GLU A 88 -4.48 1.48 3.20
C GLU A 88 -4.47 2.66 4.18
N GLN A 89 -3.28 3.01 4.68
CA GLN A 89 -3.10 4.06 5.68
C GLN A 89 -3.34 5.42 5.02
N LYS A 90 -4.52 5.59 4.42
CA LYS A 90 -5.07 6.90 4.16
C LYS A 90 -5.06 7.62 5.49
N SER A 91 -4.38 8.76 5.53
CA SER A 91 -4.29 9.60 6.72
C SER A 91 -5.71 9.83 7.26
N ARG A 92 -5.85 10.00 8.58
CA ARG A 92 -7.13 10.39 9.20
C ARG A 92 -7.75 11.60 8.48
N GLU A 93 -6.90 12.47 7.96
CA GLU A 93 -7.28 13.64 7.15
C GLU A 93 -7.84 13.25 5.78
N GLU A 94 -7.24 12.30 5.06
CA GLU A 94 -7.71 11.87 3.74
C GLU A 94 -9.06 11.14 3.82
N ARG A 95 -9.26 10.34 4.87
CA ARG A 95 -10.57 9.71 5.14
C ARG A 95 -11.64 10.74 5.51
N ALA A 96 -11.25 11.81 6.19
CA ALA A 96 -12.17 12.90 6.48
C ALA A 96 -12.58 13.63 5.20
N LYS A 97 -11.61 13.96 4.33
CA LYS A 97 -11.83 14.59 3.03
C LYS A 97 -12.69 13.72 2.10
N GLN A 98 -12.44 12.41 2.05
CA GLN A 98 -13.24 11.47 1.25
C GLN A 98 -14.71 11.44 1.69
N ARG A 99 -14.98 11.31 3.00
CA ARG A 99 -16.34 11.37 3.52
C ARG A 99 -17.04 12.70 3.22
N THR A 100 -16.30 13.80 3.22
CA THR A 100 -16.86 15.11 2.86
C THR A 100 -17.25 15.18 1.39
N SER A 101 -16.45 14.61 0.49
CA SER A 101 -16.83 14.52 -0.94
C SER A 101 -18.02 13.61 -1.16
N GLU A 102 -18.04 12.42 -0.55
CA GLU A 102 -19.15 11.46 -0.64
C GLU A 102 -20.46 12.09 -0.13
N ALA A 103 -20.43 12.77 1.01
CA ALA A 103 -21.62 13.42 1.56
C ALA A 103 -22.17 14.56 0.68
N MET A 104 -21.31 15.26 -0.09
CA MET A 104 -21.75 16.30 -1.01
C MET A 104 -22.34 15.71 -2.29
N ASP A 105 -21.83 14.57 -2.74
CA ASP A 105 -22.40 13.82 -3.87
C ASP A 105 -23.78 13.25 -3.53
N ASP A 106 -23.94 12.68 -2.33
CA ASP A 106 -25.24 12.24 -1.80
C ASP A 106 -26.24 13.40 -1.71
N ASN A 107 -25.80 14.60 -1.29
CA ASN A 107 -26.65 15.79 -1.23
C ASN A 107 -27.10 16.24 -2.63
N LYS A 108 -26.20 16.16 -3.62
CA LYS A 108 -26.53 16.44 -5.02
C LYS A 108 -27.59 15.48 -5.55
N ALA A 109 -27.43 14.18 -5.31
CA ALA A 109 -28.42 13.16 -5.67
C ALA A 109 -29.77 13.39 -4.98
N PHE A 110 -29.76 13.69 -3.68
CA PHE A 110 -30.97 13.98 -2.91
C PHE A 110 -31.67 15.25 -3.42
N SER A 111 -30.93 16.30 -3.77
CA SER A 111 -31.51 17.51 -4.33
C SER A 111 -32.15 17.28 -5.71
N ALA A 112 -31.60 16.38 -6.52
CA ALA A 112 -32.21 15.97 -7.79
C ALA A 112 -33.56 15.27 -7.55
N GLU A 113 -33.63 14.39 -6.53
CA GLU A 113 -34.88 13.73 -6.14
C GLU A 113 -35.93 14.75 -5.66
N LEU A 114 -35.53 15.72 -4.84
CA LEU A 114 -36.43 16.78 -4.36
C LEU A 114 -36.96 17.65 -5.50
N ALA A 115 -36.13 17.96 -6.50
CA ALA A 115 -36.55 18.71 -7.69
C ALA A 115 -37.53 17.88 -8.54
N ALA A 116 -37.24 16.60 -8.75
CA ALA A 116 -38.12 15.68 -9.47
C ALA A 116 -39.48 15.49 -8.77
N ALA A 117 -39.48 15.50 -7.44
CA ALA A 117 -40.70 15.46 -6.63
C ALA A 117 -41.44 16.82 -6.55
N GLY A 118 -40.85 17.89 -7.11
CA GLY A 118 -41.43 19.23 -7.13
C GLY A 118 -41.40 19.98 -5.80
N LEU A 119 -40.57 19.53 -4.84
CA LEU A 119 -40.43 20.15 -3.52
C LEU A 119 -39.49 21.38 -3.54
N ILE A 120 -38.57 21.43 -4.50
CA ILE A 120 -37.68 22.56 -4.74
C ILE A 120 -37.72 22.95 -6.22
N SER A 121 -37.34 24.19 -6.53
CA SER A 121 -37.22 24.61 -7.93
C SER A 121 -35.98 23.98 -8.57
N GLU A 122 -36.03 23.81 -9.89
CA GLU A 122 -34.86 23.38 -10.67
C GLU A 122 -33.68 24.35 -10.47
N GLU A 123 -33.96 25.65 -10.34
CA GLU A 123 -32.93 26.66 -10.03
C GLU A 123 -32.26 26.41 -8.66
N SER A 124 -33.04 26.05 -7.63
CA SER A 124 -32.50 25.71 -6.32
C SER A 124 -31.70 24.41 -6.31
N HIS A 125 -32.06 23.42 -7.13
CA HIS A 125 -31.24 22.22 -7.33
C HIS A 125 -29.90 22.57 -7.99
N GLN A 126 -29.91 23.40 -9.04
CA GLN A 126 -28.68 23.83 -9.72
C GLN A 126 -27.77 24.67 -8.81
N GLU A 127 -28.33 25.46 -7.89
CA GLU A 127 -27.55 26.15 -6.87
C GLU A 127 -26.94 25.18 -5.84
N ASN A 128 -27.70 24.17 -5.42
CA ASN A 128 -27.20 23.11 -4.52
C ASN A 128 -26.03 22.35 -5.16
N ILE A 129 -26.11 21.99 -6.43
CA ILE A 129 -25.00 21.36 -7.17
C ILE A 129 -23.73 22.20 -7.07
N ARG A 130 -23.82 23.50 -7.39
CA ARG A 130 -22.65 24.40 -7.37
C ARG A 130 -22.04 24.53 -5.98
N LEU A 131 -22.89 24.60 -4.96
CA LEU A 131 -22.43 24.69 -3.57
C LEU A 131 -21.74 23.40 -3.13
N SER A 132 -22.36 22.25 -3.41
CA SER A 132 -21.84 20.92 -3.09
C SER A 132 -20.51 20.64 -3.79
N ASP A 133 -20.37 21.00 -5.07
CA ASP A 133 -19.12 20.90 -5.83
C ASP A 133 -18.02 21.80 -5.21
N GLY A 134 -18.37 23.04 -4.83
CA GLY A 134 -17.44 23.96 -4.18
C GLY A 134 -16.95 23.46 -2.82
N ILE A 135 -17.82 22.83 -2.03
CA ILE A 135 -17.47 22.23 -0.74
C ILE A 135 -16.60 20.99 -0.94
N ALA A 136 -16.94 20.11 -1.89
CA ALA A 136 -16.16 18.92 -2.21
C ALA A 136 -14.75 19.27 -2.71
N GLN A 137 -14.58 20.35 -3.47
CA GLN A 137 -13.28 20.85 -3.92
C GLN A 137 -12.46 21.49 -2.79
N LYS A 138 -13.08 22.31 -1.94
CA LYS A 138 -12.37 23.09 -0.93
C LYS A 138 -12.07 22.33 0.35
N PHE A 139 -12.98 21.44 0.76
CA PHE A 139 -12.94 20.73 2.03
C PHE A 139 -12.97 19.21 1.90
N GLY A 140 -13.34 18.70 0.72
CA GLY A 140 -13.34 17.27 0.41
C GLY A 140 -12.09 16.79 -0.31
N ALA A 141 -12.19 15.60 -0.89
CA ALA A 141 -11.19 14.98 -1.77
C ALA A 141 -11.39 15.36 -3.26
N GLY A 142 -12.27 16.33 -3.57
CA GLY A 142 -12.66 16.69 -4.93
C GLY A 142 -14.09 16.27 -5.29
N VAL A 143 -14.57 16.67 -6.47
CA VAL A 143 -15.89 16.27 -6.99
C VAL A 143 -15.80 14.82 -7.47
N ILE A 144 -16.67 13.96 -6.93
CA ILE A 144 -16.80 12.57 -7.36
C ILE A 144 -17.76 12.58 -8.55
N ASN A 145 -17.27 12.29 -9.76
CA ASN A 145 -18.12 12.19 -10.95
C ASN A 145 -18.47 10.71 -11.18
N GLU A 146 -19.75 10.37 -11.30
CA GLU A 146 -20.25 9.01 -11.58
C GLU A 146 -20.05 8.55 -13.05
N ASP A 147 -19.04 9.01 -13.78
CA ASP A 147 -18.78 8.50 -15.13
C ASP A 147 -17.90 7.24 -15.04
N PRO A 148 -18.40 6.02 -15.36
CA PRO A 148 -17.64 4.78 -15.23
C PRO A 148 -16.54 4.61 -16.29
N ASN A 149 -16.26 5.65 -17.10
CA ASN A 149 -15.26 5.58 -18.15
C ASN A 149 -14.62 6.95 -18.48
N SER A 150 -14.14 7.70 -17.49
CA SER A 150 -13.19 8.78 -17.76
C SER A 150 -11.92 8.62 -16.92
N SER A 151 -10.88 8.16 -17.59
CA SER A 151 -9.50 8.17 -17.12
C SER A 151 -8.81 9.40 -17.70
N VAL A 152 -8.06 10.12 -16.84
CA VAL A 152 -6.99 11.12 -17.11
C VAL A 152 -7.48 12.43 -17.77
N ASP A 153 -7.15 13.65 -17.33
CA ASP A 153 -5.82 14.22 -17.05
C ASP A 153 -5.87 15.48 -16.13
N PRO A 154 -4.85 15.73 -15.28
CA PRO A 154 -4.73 16.97 -14.52
C PRO A 154 -3.98 18.02 -15.35
N GLN A 155 -4.70 18.80 -16.16
CA GLN A 155 -4.13 20.01 -16.77
C GLN A 155 -4.59 21.25 -15.99
N ALA A 156 -3.67 21.78 -15.19
CA ALA A 156 -3.77 23.14 -14.65
C ALA A 156 -3.98 24.16 -15.78
N PRO A 157 -4.54 25.33 -15.45
CA PRO A 157 -3.74 26.53 -15.70
C PRO A 157 -3.67 27.47 -14.49
N ALA A 158 -2.44 27.87 -14.21
CA ALA A 158 -2.14 29.09 -13.46
C ALA A 158 -2.56 30.31 -14.29
N HIS A 159 -3.21 31.30 -13.67
CA HIS A 159 -3.17 32.72 -14.05
C HIS A 159 -3.69 33.54 -12.86
N THR A 160 -2.78 34.08 -12.04
CA THR A 160 -2.31 35.48 -12.01
C THR A 160 -3.36 36.49 -11.54
N ALA A 161 -3.03 37.09 -10.40
CA ALA A 161 -3.64 38.29 -9.82
C ALA A 161 -3.48 39.52 -10.74
N ASP A 162 -4.10 40.62 -10.27
CA ASP A 162 -4.13 42.00 -10.79
C ASP A 162 -5.28 42.32 -11.78
N ASP A 163 -6.05 43.41 -11.70
CA ASP A 163 -6.03 44.63 -10.86
C ASP A 163 -7.26 45.50 -11.22
N LYS A 164 -7.63 46.38 -10.28
CA LYS A 164 -8.31 47.69 -10.42
C LYS A 164 -9.80 47.83 -10.78
N SER A 165 -10.53 48.38 -9.81
CA SER A 165 -11.00 49.80 -9.78
C SER A 165 -12.52 50.05 -9.70
N ARG A 166 -12.91 50.70 -8.59
CA ARG A 166 -13.91 51.78 -8.39
C ARG A 166 -14.09 51.92 -6.86
N SER A 167 -13.51 52.90 -6.15
CA SER A 167 -13.84 54.36 -6.11
C SER A 167 -15.34 54.57 -5.87
N ALA A 168 -15.84 55.30 -4.88
CA ALA A 168 -15.26 56.24 -3.92
C ALA A 168 -16.28 56.55 -2.79
N GLU A 169 -15.80 57.31 -1.79
CA GLU A 169 -16.54 58.24 -0.89
C GLU A 169 -17.36 57.62 0.27
N GLU A 170 -17.33 58.10 1.52
CA GLU A 170 -16.75 59.29 2.16
C GLU A 170 -17.01 59.16 3.67
N PHE A 171 -15.98 59.31 4.53
CA PHE A 171 -16.13 59.97 5.83
C PHE A 171 -14.77 60.44 6.34
N ALA A 172 -14.49 61.71 6.06
CA ALA A 172 -13.37 62.51 6.55
C ALA A 172 -13.50 62.69 8.09
N ASP A 173 -12.45 62.41 8.86
CA ASP A 173 -11.37 63.34 9.24
C ASP A 173 -11.59 63.94 10.64
N ARG A 174 -10.64 63.68 11.55
CA ARG A 174 -9.99 64.74 12.35
C ARG A 174 -8.74 64.22 13.08
N PRO A 175 -7.76 65.10 13.33
CA PRO A 175 -6.35 64.74 13.48
C PRO A 175 -5.91 64.55 14.94
N THR A 176 -4.77 63.87 15.07
CA THR A 176 -3.97 63.73 16.29
C THR A 176 -3.27 65.03 16.66
N GLU A 177 -3.45 65.51 17.90
CA GLU A 177 -2.51 66.40 18.58
C GLU A 177 -1.84 65.66 19.75
N GLN A 178 -0.50 65.65 19.72
CA GLN A 178 0.34 65.43 20.90
C GLN A 178 0.52 66.76 21.64
N GLY A 179 0.56 66.74 22.97
CA GLY A 179 1.09 67.85 23.76
C GLY A 179 0.58 67.84 25.20
N GLY A 180 1.46 67.56 26.15
CA GLY A 180 1.16 67.50 27.58
C GLY A 180 1.01 68.85 28.26
N GLY A 181 0.67 68.79 29.55
CA GLY A 181 0.65 69.91 30.49
C GLY A 181 0.16 69.45 31.87
N ASP A 182 1.05 69.60 32.85
CA ASP A 182 0.91 69.30 34.28
C ASP A 182 -0.12 70.19 35.01
N ASP A 183 -0.70 69.66 36.10
CA ASP A 183 -0.81 70.30 37.44
C ASP A 183 -1.36 69.29 38.48
#